data_AF-A0A8T5USH0-F1
#
_entry.id   AF-A0A8T5USH0-F1
#
_cell.length_a   1.000
_cell.length_b   1.000
_cell.length_c   1.000
_cell.angle_alpha   90.00
_cell.angle_beta   90.00
_cell.angle_gamma   90.00
#
_symmetry.space_group_name_H-M   'P 1'
#
loop_
_entity.id
_entity.type
_entity.pdbx_description
1 polymer ?
#
loop_
_entity_poly.entity_id
_entity_poly.type
_entity_poly.pdbx_seq_one_letter_code
_entity_poly.pdbx_strand_id
1 'polypeptide(L)'
;MFVLKMPYMRRLNKIVISHFFYPNSIAVIGATANPKKFGNAVTINILRNKELTSELYLITQNSKEILGIKCYKSILDVHKDIDLAIILVPAKAVNDVIDECIEKHVESVIIVTAGFGEINQEGKKAEELIAQKCKKAGIRVMGPNCVGIQNLDIGLNASFIQAAPFGSISMISQSGSFSCASFYAMARENIGCSKFANIGNNIDVSFDEILNFYKEDRNTKIICIYMETVEGGRSLLNTLKTVVPIKPVVILKGGRTPTGMKAANSHTGSIATNYKMLKTSIQQAGATLCENATDFITALKAFSFLPNAKGERIGILTNSGGSSVLFSDKVEELDLTLAEFSDALIEKIQPYLISLVKIQNPLDMIGVAAEKQYYEITKAMLEDSDIDIVVPCLVIPPFLEMKSDEHLKGMIRAWNETNRLKPMVPLVFFGENFNELKDLAKKEEVAVFYTPMETAYAIKVLLDRKKFNK
;
A
#
# COMPACT_ATOMS: atom_id res chain seq x y z
N MET A 1 16.42 15.64 -40.22
CA MET A 1 17.24 15.53 -39.00
C MET A 1 16.34 15.85 -37.82
N PHE A 2 16.23 14.92 -36.85
CA PHE A 2 15.47 15.00 -35.59
C PHE A 2 13.97 15.28 -35.68
N VAL A 3 13.14 14.24 -35.61
CA VAL A 3 11.90 14.09 -34.80
C VAL A 3 11.35 12.69 -35.16
N LEU A 4 10.81 11.95 -34.18
CA LEU A 4 10.34 10.54 -34.24
C LEU A 4 11.34 9.45 -33.80
N LYS A 5 11.81 9.49 -32.55
CA LYS A 5 12.27 8.26 -31.82
C LYS A 5 11.68 8.08 -30.41
N MET A 6 10.93 9.06 -29.88
CA MET A 6 10.39 9.01 -28.50
C MET A 6 9.10 8.19 -28.27
N PRO A 7 8.15 8.03 -29.21
CA PRO A 7 6.91 7.29 -28.94
C PRO A 7 7.09 5.75 -28.88
N TYR A 8 8.05 5.21 -29.62
CA TYR A 8 8.26 3.76 -29.75
C TYR A 8 8.87 3.14 -28.47
N MET A 9 9.84 3.81 -27.84
CA MET A 9 10.44 3.36 -26.58
C MET A 9 9.45 3.34 -25.41
N ARG A 10 8.50 4.30 -25.35
CA ARG A 10 7.46 4.30 -24.31
C ARG A 10 6.45 3.16 -24.47
N ARG A 11 6.20 2.70 -25.71
CA ARG A 11 5.33 1.56 -25.99
C ARG A 11 6.02 0.24 -25.67
N LEU A 12 7.31 0.12 -25.95
CA LEU A 12 8.15 -1.01 -25.52
C LEU A 12 8.24 -1.08 -24.00
N ASN A 13 8.52 0.02 -23.28
CA ASN A 13 8.60 -0.01 -21.81
C ASN A 13 7.29 -0.45 -21.14
N LYS A 14 6.11 -0.15 -21.72
CA LYS A 14 4.82 -0.62 -21.19
C LYS A 14 4.65 -2.14 -21.33
N ILE A 15 5.08 -2.71 -22.46
CA ILE A 15 5.00 -4.17 -22.71
C ILE A 15 5.99 -4.92 -21.80
N VAL A 16 7.15 -4.34 -21.49
CA VAL A 16 8.16 -5.07 -20.72
C VAL A 16 7.90 -5.07 -19.21
N ILE A 17 7.36 -3.99 -18.63
CA ILE A 17 6.99 -4.02 -17.19
C ILE A 17 5.87 -5.01 -16.92
N SER A 18 4.94 -5.22 -17.87
CA SER A 18 3.87 -6.22 -17.70
C SER A 18 4.39 -7.65 -17.56
N HIS A 19 5.54 -8.00 -18.15
CA HIS A 19 6.10 -9.35 -18.03
C HIS A 19 6.49 -9.72 -16.59
N PHE A 20 6.77 -8.74 -15.72
CA PHE A 20 6.97 -9.01 -14.30
C PHE A 20 5.67 -9.47 -13.60
N PHE A 21 4.51 -8.95 -14.03
CA PHE A 21 3.24 -9.16 -13.32
C PHE A 21 2.30 -10.15 -14.02
N TYR A 22 2.38 -10.28 -15.35
CA TYR A 22 1.58 -11.18 -16.17
C TYR A 22 2.46 -12.04 -17.11
N PRO A 23 3.43 -12.80 -16.57
CA PRO A 23 4.24 -13.71 -17.39
C PRO A 23 3.44 -14.94 -17.82
N ASN A 24 3.61 -15.37 -19.07
CA ASN A 24 3.13 -16.66 -19.55
C ASN A 24 4.10 -17.80 -19.21
N SER A 25 5.38 -17.51 -19.05
CA SER A 25 6.41 -18.49 -18.69
C SER A 25 7.41 -17.93 -17.66
N ILE A 26 7.71 -18.74 -16.65
CA ILE A 26 8.57 -18.36 -15.52
C ILE A 26 9.69 -19.38 -15.37
N ALA A 27 10.95 -18.93 -15.34
CA ALA A 27 12.10 -19.74 -14.99
C ALA A 27 12.59 -19.43 -13.57
N VAL A 28 12.69 -20.43 -12.69
CA VAL A 28 13.29 -20.28 -11.36
C VAL A 28 14.71 -20.85 -11.38
N ILE A 29 15.70 -19.96 -11.42
CA ILE A 29 17.11 -20.31 -11.50
C ILE A 29 17.72 -20.37 -10.11
N GLY A 30 18.22 -21.55 -9.73
CA GLY A 30 18.54 -21.86 -8.34
C GLY A 30 17.41 -22.60 -7.61
N ALA A 31 16.49 -23.22 -8.35
CA ALA A 31 15.45 -24.08 -7.79
C ALA A 31 16.05 -25.22 -6.94
N THR A 32 15.38 -25.57 -5.84
CA THR A 32 15.85 -26.60 -4.91
C THR A 32 14.72 -27.23 -4.12
N ALA A 33 14.85 -28.51 -3.79
CA ALA A 33 13.95 -29.21 -2.88
C ALA A 33 14.22 -28.90 -1.40
N ASN A 34 15.30 -28.20 -1.07
CA ASN A 34 15.65 -27.88 0.32
C ASN A 34 14.73 -26.77 0.87
N PRO A 35 13.88 -27.05 1.88
CA PRO A 35 12.90 -26.09 2.41
C PRO A 35 13.54 -24.90 3.13
N LYS A 36 14.84 -24.95 3.42
CA LYS A 36 15.58 -23.86 4.08
C LYS A 36 16.19 -22.86 3.09
N LYS A 37 15.91 -22.97 1.79
CA LYS A 37 16.47 -22.10 0.74
C LYS A 37 15.37 -21.31 0.01
N PHE A 38 15.65 -20.05 -0.33
CA PHE A 38 14.69 -19.18 -1.01
C PHE A 38 14.20 -19.74 -2.34
N GLY A 39 15.04 -20.47 -3.10
CA GLY A 39 14.60 -21.10 -4.35
C GLY A 39 13.47 -22.12 -4.15
N ASN A 40 13.42 -22.79 -3.01
CA ASN A 40 12.30 -23.64 -2.65
C ASN A 40 11.05 -22.81 -2.31
N ALA A 41 11.21 -21.77 -1.50
CA ALA A 41 10.10 -20.90 -1.10
C ALA A 41 9.42 -20.23 -2.30
N VAL A 42 10.19 -19.66 -3.24
CA VAL A 42 9.64 -19.08 -4.49
C VAL A 42 8.90 -20.14 -5.30
N THR A 43 9.50 -21.32 -5.50
CA THR A 43 8.88 -22.41 -6.28
C THR A 43 7.55 -22.84 -5.66
N ILE A 44 7.51 -23.06 -4.34
CA ILE A 44 6.29 -23.43 -3.63
C ILE A 44 5.25 -22.31 -3.73
N ASN A 45 5.66 -21.06 -3.56
CA ASN A 45 4.74 -19.93 -3.60
C ASN A 45 4.08 -19.74 -4.97
N ILE A 46 4.80 -19.96 -6.07
CA ILE A 46 4.22 -19.95 -7.43
C ILE A 46 3.21 -21.10 -7.57
N LEU A 47 3.59 -22.31 -7.12
CA LEU A 47 2.76 -23.52 -7.24
C LEU A 47 1.55 -23.56 -6.29
N ARG A 48 1.48 -22.67 -5.30
CA ARG A 48 0.33 -22.59 -4.38
C ARG A 48 -0.97 -22.31 -5.10
N ASN A 49 -0.93 -21.48 -6.16
CA ASN A 49 -2.10 -21.25 -6.99
C ASN A 49 -2.16 -22.28 -8.12
N LYS A 50 -3.06 -23.26 -7.99
CA LYS A 50 -3.24 -24.31 -9.01
C LYS A 50 -3.90 -23.82 -10.30
N GLU A 51 -4.49 -22.63 -10.26
CA GLU A 51 -5.17 -22.01 -11.41
C GLU A 51 -4.25 -21.04 -12.18
N LEU A 52 -3.01 -20.86 -11.72
CA LEU A 52 -2.04 -20.03 -12.41
C LEU A 52 -1.72 -20.66 -13.77
N THR A 53 -1.94 -19.88 -14.85
CA THR A 53 -1.74 -20.34 -16.23
C THR A 53 -0.29 -20.25 -16.69
N SER A 54 0.59 -19.60 -15.92
CA SER A 54 2.00 -19.45 -16.26
C SER A 54 2.72 -20.81 -16.22
N GLU A 55 3.45 -21.13 -17.29
CA GLU A 55 4.33 -22.31 -17.34
C GLU A 55 5.54 -22.11 -16.42
N LEU A 56 5.89 -23.12 -15.62
CA LEU A 56 7.01 -23.04 -14.66
C LEU A 56 8.17 -23.96 -15.05
N TYR A 57 9.37 -23.38 -15.16
CA TYR A 57 10.61 -24.07 -15.49
C TYR A 57 11.60 -23.98 -14.34
N LEU A 58 12.09 -25.11 -13.85
CA LEU A 58 13.02 -25.16 -12.73
C LEU A 58 14.45 -25.39 -13.22
N ILE A 59 15.36 -24.47 -12.93
CA ILE A 59 16.75 -24.55 -13.39
C ILE A 59 17.66 -24.83 -12.20
N THR A 60 18.31 -26.00 -12.21
CA THR A 60 19.20 -26.45 -11.14
C THR A 60 20.16 -27.55 -11.57
N GLN A 61 21.41 -27.45 -11.08
CA GLN A 61 22.45 -28.45 -11.34
C GLN A 61 22.30 -29.71 -10.47
N ASN A 62 21.50 -29.66 -9.40
CA ASN A 62 21.54 -30.67 -8.34
C ASN A 62 20.41 -31.71 -8.40
N SER A 63 19.41 -31.51 -9.25
CA SER A 63 18.22 -32.38 -9.29
C SER A 63 17.72 -32.53 -10.72
N LYS A 64 17.12 -33.68 -11.03
CA LYS A 64 16.42 -33.92 -12.31
C LYS A 64 14.93 -33.55 -12.23
N GLU A 65 14.39 -33.53 -11.02
CA GLU A 65 12.99 -33.24 -10.73
C GLU A 65 12.86 -32.65 -9.32
N ILE A 66 11.93 -31.70 -9.13
CA ILE A 66 11.56 -31.11 -7.84
C ILE A 66 10.04 -31.00 -7.81
N LEU A 67 9.38 -31.53 -6.77
CA LEU A 67 7.91 -31.47 -6.61
C LEU A 67 7.12 -32.01 -7.82
N GLY A 68 7.64 -33.04 -8.51
CA GLY A 68 7.01 -33.59 -9.72
C GLY A 68 7.29 -32.79 -11.00
N ILE A 69 8.07 -31.70 -10.93
CA ILE A 69 8.38 -30.82 -12.05
C ILE A 69 9.80 -31.09 -12.53
N LYS A 70 9.93 -31.31 -13.85
CA LYS A 70 11.22 -31.51 -14.52
C LYS A 70 12.15 -30.33 -14.29
N CYS A 71 13.40 -30.64 -13.95
CA CYS A 71 14.48 -29.65 -13.83
C CYS A 71 15.38 -29.66 -15.07
N TYR A 72 15.87 -28.47 -15.42
CA TYR A 72 16.85 -28.22 -16.48
C TYR A 72 18.20 -27.81 -15.87
N LYS A 73 19.30 -28.06 -16.57
CA LYS A 73 20.64 -27.70 -16.07
C LYS A 73 20.95 -26.23 -16.33
N SER A 74 20.62 -25.76 -17.52
CA SER A 74 20.67 -24.35 -17.92
C SER A 74 19.28 -23.89 -18.37
N ILE A 75 19.04 -22.57 -18.32
CA ILE A 75 17.85 -21.97 -18.93
C ILE A 75 17.86 -22.15 -20.47
N LEU A 76 19.04 -22.33 -21.07
CA LEU A 76 19.22 -22.61 -22.49
C LEU A 76 18.63 -23.96 -22.92
N ASP A 77 18.56 -24.93 -21.99
CA ASP A 77 17.98 -26.25 -22.25
C ASP A 77 16.45 -26.23 -22.35
N VAL A 78 15.80 -25.12 -21.98
CA VAL A 78 14.36 -24.99 -22.08
C VAL A 78 13.99 -24.64 -23.51
N HIS A 79 13.13 -25.43 -24.17
CA HIS A 79 12.77 -25.21 -25.58
C HIS A 79 11.77 -24.07 -25.81
N LYS A 80 11.18 -23.53 -24.74
CA LYS A 80 10.16 -22.46 -24.76
C LYS A 80 10.78 -21.10 -24.49
N ASP A 81 10.11 -20.05 -24.93
CA ASP A 81 10.47 -18.67 -24.60
C ASP A 81 10.16 -18.39 -23.13
N ILE A 82 10.96 -17.53 -22.49
CA ILE A 82 10.87 -17.21 -21.06
C ILE A 82 10.57 -15.73 -20.88
N ASP A 83 9.38 -15.42 -20.36
CA ASP A 83 8.96 -14.04 -20.08
C ASP A 83 9.66 -13.50 -18.83
N LEU A 84 9.79 -14.33 -17.79
CA LEU A 84 10.33 -13.95 -16.50
C LEU A 84 11.34 -14.98 -15.96
N ALA A 85 12.58 -14.56 -15.71
CA ALA A 85 13.56 -15.36 -14.98
C ALA A 85 13.78 -14.83 -13.56
N ILE A 86 13.70 -15.70 -12.55
CA ILE A 86 13.93 -15.39 -11.14
C ILE A 86 15.25 -16.04 -10.71
N ILE A 87 16.25 -15.21 -10.38
CA ILE A 87 17.62 -15.63 -10.09
C ILE A 87 17.85 -15.70 -8.58
N LEU A 88 18.15 -16.90 -8.09
CA LEU A 88 18.38 -17.25 -6.68
C LEU A 88 19.71 -18.00 -6.45
N VAL A 89 20.67 -17.83 -7.36
CA VAL A 89 22.02 -18.43 -7.27
C VAL A 89 22.97 -17.54 -6.46
N PRO A 90 24.12 -18.05 -5.94
CA PRO A 90 25.11 -17.21 -5.25
C PRO A 90 25.58 -16.03 -6.11
N ALA A 91 25.87 -14.88 -5.49
CA ALA A 91 26.22 -13.62 -6.17
C ALA A 91 27.30 -13.79 -7.27
N LYS A 92 28.34 -14.57 -6.99
CA LYS A 92 29.43 -14.87 -7.93
C LYS A 92 29.00 -15.53 -9.24
N ALA A 93 27.84 -16.20 -9.27
CA ALA A 93 27.31 -16.89 -10.45
C ALA A 93 26.24 -16.06 -11.18
N VAL A 94 25.78 -14.94 -10.61
CA VAL A 94 24.69 -14.15 -11.19
C VAL A 94 25.09 -13.58 -12.55
N ASN A 95 26.32 -13.10 -12.71
CA ASN A 95 26.78 -12.55 -13.99
C ASN A 95 26.71 -13.59 -15.12
N ASP A 96 27.12 -14.83 -14.87
CA ASP A 96 27.12 -15.89 -15.88
C ASP A 96 25.68 -16.30 -16.22
N VAL A 97 24.80 -16.37 -15.20
CA VAL A 97 23.37 -16.61 -15.41
C VAL A 97 22.72 -15.49 -16.22
N ILE A 98 23.14 -14.23 -16.04
CA ILE A 98 22.66 -13.12 -16.86
C ILE A 98 23.08 -13.30 -18.32
N ASP A 99 24.31 -13.78 -18.58
CA ASP A 99 24.76 -14.09 -19.94
C ASP A 99 23.89 -15.20 -20.57
N GLU A 100 23.54 -16.25 -19.83
CA GLU A 100 22.59 -17.27 -20.29
C GLU A 100 21.18 -16.70 -20.56
N CYS A 101 20.67 -15.81 -19.69
CA CYS A 101 19.39 -15.14 -19.91
C CYS A 101 19.39 -14.27 -21.18
N ILE A 102 20.52 -13.62 -21.49
CA ILE A 102 20.71 -12.82 -22.70
C ILE A 102 20.69 -13.71 -23.95
N GLU A 103 21.44 -14.82 -23.93
CA GLU A 103 21.46 -15.78 -25.04
C GLU A 103 20.08 -16.44 -25.23
N LYS A 104 19.34 -16.65 -24.14
CA LYS A 104 17.97 -17.18 -24.17
C LYS A 104 16.92 -16.17 -24.62
N HIS A 105 17.28 -14.89 -24.76
CA HIS A 105 16.36 -13.78 -25.05
C HIS A 105 15.22 -13.65 -24.03
N VAL A 106 15.53 -13.78 -22.74
CA VAL A 106 14.53 -13.56 -21.66
C VAL A 106 14.05 -12.10 -21.68
N GLU A 107 12.75 -11.88 -21.57
CA GLU A 107 12.17 -10.51 -21.58
C GLU A 107 12.49 -9.72 -20.30
N SER A 108 12.36 -10.38 -19.13
CA SER A 108 12.52 -9.74 -17.83
C SER A 108 13.19 -10.63 -16.78
N VAL A 109 13.96 -10.02 -15.87
CA VAL A 109 14.73 -10.72 -14.85
C VAL A 109 14.50 -10.12 -13.47
N ILE A 110 14.21 -10.96 -12.47
CA ILE A 110 14.24 -10.61 -11.05
C ILE A 110 15.49 -11.23 -10.44
N ILE A 111 16.39 -10.41 -9.91
CA ILE A 111 17.56 -10.87 -9.16
C ILE A 111 17.23 -10.81 -7.67
N VAL A 112 16.92 -11.95 -7.08
CA VAL A 112 16.66 -12.05 -5.63
C VAL A 112 17.96 -11.98 -4.84
N THR A 113 19.02 -12.54 -5.39
CA THR A 113 20.34 -12.64 -4.76
C THR A 113 20.86 -11.31 -4.23
N ALA A 114 21.26 -11.31 -2.96
CA ALA A 114 22.04 -10.24 -2.32
C ALA A 114 23.55 -10.52 -2.44
N GLY A 115 24.37 -9.60 -1.95
CA GLY A 115 25.84 -9.62 -2.01
C GLY A 115 26.43 -8.59 -2.98
N PHE A 116 25.74 -7.48 -3.26
CA PHE A 116 26.11 -6.50 -4.29
C PHE A 116 26.43 -5.12 -3.71
N GLY A 117 25.90 -4.04 -4.29
CA GLY A 117 26.24 -2.65 -3.95
C GLY A 117 25.88 -2.26 -2.53
N GLU A 118 25.00 -3.02 -1.87
CA GLU A 118 24.70 -2.88 -0.46
C GLU A 118 25.86 -3.31 0.47
N ILE A 119 26.78 -4.13 -0.03
CA ILE A 119 27.91 -4.64 0.75
C ILE A 119 29.15 -3.77 0.57
N ASN A 120 29.54 -3.48 -0.68
CA ASN A 120 30.78 -2.77 -0.98
C ASN A 120 30.83 -2.22 -2.43
N GLN A 121 31.92 -1.52 -2.76
CA GLN A 121 32.15 -0.92 -4.09
C GLN A 121 32.35 -1.95 -5.22
N GLU A 122 32.87 -3.15 -4.92
CA GLU A 122 33.00 -4.21 -5.93
C GLU A 122 31.63 -4.75 -6.34
N GLY A 123 30.74 -4.94 -5.36
CA GLY A 123 29.35 -5.29 -5.61
C GLY A 123 28.62 -4.24 -6.45
N LYS A 124 28.88 -2.95 -6.20
CA LYS A 124 28.33 -1.86 -7.02
C LYS A 124 28.83 -1.89 -8.47
N LYS A 125 30.11 -2.19 -8.69
CA LYS A 125 30.64 -2.39 -10.05
C LYS A 125 29.99 -3.59 -10.75
N ALA A 126 29.70 -4.66 -10.00
CA ALA A 126 28.99 -5.81 -10.55
C ALA A 126 27.56 -5.46 -10.95
N GLU A 127 26.85 -4.66 -10.15
CA GLU A 127 25.53 -4.11 -10.50
C GLU A 127 25.57 -3.28 -11.78
N GLU A 128 26.51 -2.35 -11.89
CA GLU A 128 26.69 -1.51 -13.07
C GLU A 128 26.94 -2.36 -14.33
N LEU A 129 27.77 -3.40 -14.22
CA LEU A 129 28.04 -4.34 -15.31
C LEU A 129 26.77 -5.10 -15.72
N ILE A 130 26.02 -5.64 -14.75
CA ILE A 130 24.76 -6.36 -15.02
C ILE A 130 23.75 -5.43 -15.69
N ALA A 131 23.53 -4.24 -15.14
CA ALA A 131 22.61 -3.25 -15.71
C ALA A 131 23.00 -2.89 -17.15
N GLN A 132 24.30 -2.70 -17.43
CA GLN A 132 24.79 -2.41 -18.78
C GLN A 132 24.56 -3.58 -19.76
N LYS A 133 24.82 -4.82 -19.34
CA LYS A 133 24.59 -6.02 -20.17
C LYS A 133 23.11 -6.17 -20.52
N CYS A 134 22.23 -6.14 -19.52
CA CYS A 134 20.79 -6.27 -19.72
C CYS A 134 20.24 -5.14 -20.60
N LYS A 135 20.65 -3.89 -20.36
CA LYS A 135 20.24 -2.75 -21.20
C LYS A 135 20.64 -2.89 -22.66
N LYS A 136 21.85 -3.40 -22.95
CA LYS A 136 22.30 -3.66 -24.33
C LYS A 136 21.50 -4.77 -25.01
N ALA A 137 21.09 -5.78 -24.23
CA ALA A 137 20.29 -6.91 -24.70
C ALA A 137 18.78 -6.61 -24.78
N GLY A 138 18.32 -5.47 -24.25
CA GLY A 138 16.90 -5.12 -24.19
C GLY A 138 16.13 -5.79 -23.04
N ILE A 139 16.84 -6.40 -22.09
CA ILE A 139 16.27 -7.10 -20.93
C ILE A 139 16.10 -6.12 -19.77
N ARG A 140 14.96 -6.20 -19.08
CA ARG A 140 14.69 -5.37 -17.89
C ARG A 140 14.96 -6.13 -16.59
N VAL A 141 15.50 -5.43 -15.60
CA VAL A 141 15.96 -6.03 -14.34
C VAL A 141 15.31 -5.39 -13.12
N MET A 142 14.76 -6.23 -12.24
CA MET A 142 14.33 -5.86 -10.89
C MET A 142 15.28 -6.46 -9.86
N GLY A 143 15.64 -5.69 -8.82
CA GLY A 143 16.68 -6.04 -7.85
C GLY A 143 18.04 -5.40 -8.20
N PRO A 144 19.19 -6.03 -7.86
CA PRO A 144 19.33 -7.24 -7.04
C PRO A 144 18.87 -7.03 -5.59
N ASN A 145 19.10 -8.01 -4.72
CA ASN A 145 18.77 -7.92 -3.30
C ASN A 145 17.29 -7.54 -3.08
N CYS A 146 16.39 -8.33 -3.67
CA CYS A 146 14.96 -8.12 -3.56
C CYS A 146 14.23 -9.39 -3.15
N VAL A 147 12.97 -9.26 -2.73
CA VAL A 147 12.13 -10.43 -2.42
C VAL A 147 11.40 -11.01 -3.62
N GLY A 148 11.28 -10.24 -4.70
CA GLY A 148 10.47 -10.55 -5.89
C GLY A 148 9.16 -9.76 -5.96
N ILE A 149 8.18 -10.31 -6.66
CA ILE A 149 6.90 -9.65 -6.96
C ILE A 149 5.70 -10.53 -6.59
N GLN A 150 4.53 -9.92 -6.48
CA GLN A 150 3.25 -10.63 -6.44
C GLN A 150 2.22 -9.92 -7.32
N ASN A 151 1.42 -10.69 -8.05
CA ASN A 151 0.22 -10.23 -8.72
C ASN A 151 -0.96 -11.06 -8.24
N LEU A 152 -1.75 -10.46 -7.36
CA LEU A 152 -2.84 -11.15 -6.66
C LEU A 152 -4.03 -11.37 -7.59
N ASP A 153 -4.14 -10.61 -8.69
CA ASP A 153 -5.22 -10.76 -9.69
C ASP A 153 -5.19 -12.13 -10.38
N ILE A 154 -3.98 -12.68 -10.59
CA ILE A 154 -3.77 -14.01 -11.21
C ILE A 154 -3.23 -15.03 -10.19
N GLY A 155 -3.20 -14.66 -8.91
CA GLY A 155 -2.64 -15.47 -7.83
C GLY A 155 -1.15 -15.80 -7.98
N LEU A 156 -0.37 -14.98 -8.70
CA LEU A 156 1.07 -15.16 -8.85
C LEU A 156 1.80 -14.64 -7.61
N ASN A 157 2.53 -15.53 -6.93
CA ASN A 157 3.51 -15.15 -5.91
C ASN A 157 4.92 -15.57 -6.34
N ALA A 158 5.57 -14.71 -7.14
CA ALA A 158 6.96 -14.84 -7.56
C ALA A 158 7.92 -14.21 -6.53
N SER A 159 7.69 -14.49 -5.25
CA SER A 159 8.51 -14.01 -4.13
C SER A 159 8.71 -15.11 -3.09
N PHE A 160 9.70 -14.95 -2.21
CA PHE A 160 9.93 -15.92 -1.12
C PHE A 160 9.18 -15.57 0.18
N ILE A 161 8.37 -14.50 0.17
CA ILE A 161 7.63 -14.03 1.36
C ILE A 161 6.16 -14.46 1.32
N GLN A 162 5.42 -14.21 2.41
CA GLN A 162 4.00 -14.53 2.47
C GLN A 162 3.21 -13.81 1.38
N ALA A 163 2.10 -14.40 0.93
CA ALA A 163 1.17 -13.72 0.05
C ALA A 163 0.60 -12.49 0.76
N ALA A 164 0.57 -11.35 0.08
CA ALA A 164 -0.14 -10.19 0.56
C ALA A 164 -1.64 -10.52 0.69
N PRO A 165 -2.36 -9.94 1.66
CA PRO A 165 -3.82 -10.00 1.67
C PRO A 165 -4.34 -9.46 0.34
N PHE A 166 -5.39 -10.07 -0.22
CA PHE A 166 -6.00 -9.57 -1.46
C PHE A 166 -6.69 -8.22 -1.22
N GLY A 167 -6.55 -7.28 -2.14
CA GLY A 167 -7.20 -5.98 -2.09
C GLY A 167 -6.85 -5.10 -3.28
N SER A 168 -7.03 -3.79 -3.15
CA SER A 168 -6.91 -2.83 -4.24
C SER A 168 -5.66 -1.93 -4.18
N ILE A 169 -4.76 -2.18 -3.22
CA ILE A 169 -3.52 -1.41 -3.05
C ILE A 169 -2.43 -1.99 -3.95
N SER A 170 -1.64 -1.18 -4.63
CA SER A 170 -0.43 -1.67 -5.29
C SER A 170 0.81 -1.07 -4.64
N MET A 171 1.66 -1.95 -4.12
CA MET A 171 2.81 -1.59 -3.30
C MET A 171 4.10 -1.67 -4.09
N ILE A 172 4.94 -0.64 -3.93
CA ILE A 172 6.35 -0.63 -4.33
C ILE A 172 7.19 -0.53 -3.07
N SER A 173 8.21 -1.36 -2.91
CA SER A 173 9.06 -1.32 -1.72
C SER A 173 10.52 -1.57 -2.05
N GLN A 174 11.42 -0.89 -1.34
CA GLN A 174 12.85 -1.26 -1.32
C GLN A 174 13.19 -2.28 -0.23
N SER A 175 12.36 -2.42 0.81
CA SER A 175 12.65 -3.32 1.95
C SER A 175 11.74 -4.54 1.97
N GLY A 176 12.35 -5.73 1.91
CA GLY A 176 11.65 -7.00 2.02
C GLY A 176 10.97 -7.20 3.37
N SER A 177 11.70 -6.99 4.47
CA SER A 177 11.19 -7.18 5.83
C SER A 177 10.08 -6.18 6.17
N PHE A 178 10.20 -4.93 5.74
CA PHE A 178 9.14 -3.94 5.89
C PHE A 178 7.89 -4.33 5.09
N SER A 179 8.05 -4.93 3.91
CA SER A 179 6.92 -5.44 3.12
C SER A 179 6.18 -6.56 3.86
N CYS A 180 6.91 -7.51 4.45
CA CYS A 180 6.32 -8.55 5.31
C CYS A 180 5.53 -7.95 6.47
N ALA A 181 6.11 -6.97 7.17
CA ALA A 181 5.44 -6.29 8.28
C ALA A 181 4.19 -5.52 7.81
N SER A 182 4.27 -4.88 6.65
CA SER A 182 3.15 -4.16 6.03
C SER A 182 2.00 -5.11 5.70
N PHE A 183 2.26 -6.32 5.20
CA PHE A 183 1.21 -7.31 4.92
C PHE A 183 0.48 -7.75 6.18
N TYR A 184 1.18 -7.90 7.32
CA TYR A 184 0.53 -8.18 8.60
C TYR A 184 -0.32 -7.01 9.08
N ALA A 185 0.16 -5.77 8.92
CA ALA A 185 -0.62 -4.58 9.26
C ALA A 185 -1.86 -4.43 8.38
N MET A 186 -1.71 -4.61 7.06
CA MET A 186 -2.80 -4.59 6.10
C MET A 186 -3.88 -5.64 6.43
N ALA A 187 -3.47 -6.87 6.75
CA ALA A 187 -4.39 -7.93 7.15
C ALA A 187 -5.20 -7.58 8.40
N ARG A 188 -4.56 -6.95 9.40
CA ARG A 188 -5.23 -6.50 10.64
C ARG A 188 -6.25 -5.40 10.39
N GLU A 189 -6.03 -4.58 9.36
CA GLU A 189 -6.90 -3.48 8.96
C GLU A 189 -7.88 -3.85 7.85
N ASN A 190 -7.96 -5.13 7.46
CA ASN A 190 -8.80 -5.62 6.36
C ASN A 190 -8.57 -4.92 5.02
N ILE A 191 -7.34 -4.47 4.77
CA ILE A 191 -6.89 -3.95 3.48
C ILE A 191 -5.86 -4.92 2.89
N GLY A 192 -5.58 -4.77 1.59
CA GLY A 192 -4.73 -5.72 0.89
C GLY A 192 -4.21 -5.19 -0.44
N CYS A 193 -3.30 -5.96 -1.01
CA CYS A 193 -2.67 -5.64 -2.27
C CYS A 193 -3.37 -6.30 -3.46
N SER A 194 -3.44 -5.58 -4.59
CA SER A 194 -3.62 -6.15 -5.94
C SER A 194 -2.27 -6.55 -6.51
N LYS A 195 -1.23 -5.72 -6.31
CA LYS A 195 0.13 -5.99 -6.81
C LYS A 195 1.19 -5.55 -5.81
N PHE A 196 2.31 -6.25 -5.82
CA PHE A 196 3.46 -5.93 -5.00
C PHE A 196 4.74 -6.09 -5.82
N ALA A 197 5.61 -5.09 -5.73
CA ALA A 197 6.94 -5.15 -6.31
C ALA A 197 7.99 -4.70 -5.31
N ASN A 198 8.96 -5.58 -5.05
CA ASN A 198 10.15 -5.20 -4.31
C ASN A 198 11.31 -4.96 -5.29
N ILE A 199 11.76 -3.71 -5.38
CA ILE A 199 12.76 -3.31 -6.39
C ILE A 199 14.21 -3.47 -5.91
N GLY A 200 14.41 -3.80 -4.62
CA GLY A 200 15.73 -3.99 -4.01
C GLY A 200 16.65 -2.80 -4.24
N ASN A 201 17.88 -3.09 -4.70
CA ASN A 201 18.89 -2.08 -4.99
C ASN A 201 18.55 -1.21 -6.21
N ASN A 202 17.52 -1.56 -7.00
CA ASN A 202 16.97 -0.75 -8.08
C ASN A 202 18.01 -0.36 -9.15
N ILE A 203 18.68 -1.35 -9.76
CA ILE A 203 19.73 -1.08 -10.77
C ILE A 203 19.20 -0.75 -12.18
N ASP A 204 17.91 -0.98 -12.43
CA ASP A 204 17.24 -0.69 -13.71
C ASP A 204 15.78 -0.24 -13.51
N VAL A 205 14.84 -1.16 -13.23
CA VAL A 205 13.41 -0.84 -13.15
C VAL A 205 13.11 0.09 -11.98
N SER A 206 12.77 1.34 -12.27
CA SER A 206 12.59 2.41 -11.28
C SER A 206 11.17 2.56 -10.75
N PHE A 207 11.03 3.34 -9.66
CA PHE A 207 9.73 3.70 -9.09
C PHE A 207 8.77 4.31 -10.12
N ASP A 208 9.26 5.21 -10.98
CA ASP A 208 8.41 5.89 -11.95
C ASP A 208 7.88 4.97 -13.05
N GLU A 209 8.61 3.92 -13.43
CA GLU A 209 8.13 2.94 -14.39
C GLU A 209 7.00 2.08 -13.80
N ILE A 210 7.18 1.59 -12.57
CA ILE A 210 6.14 0.80 -11.87
C ILE A 210 4.93 1.68 -11.54
N LEU A 211 5.12 2.93 -11.13
CA LEU A 211 4.04 3.89 -10.91
C LEU A 211 3.19 4.09 -12.18
N ASN A 212 3.84 4.22 -13.35
CA ASN A 212 3.13 4.35 -14.62
C ASN A 212 2.37 3.08 -15.01
N PHE A 213 2.90 1.90 -14.67
CA PHE A 213 2.20 0.64 -14.85
C PHE A 213 0.95 0.55 -13.94
N TYR A 214 1.13 0.80 -12.63
CA TYR A 214 0.04 0.80 -11.65
C TYR A 214 -1.01 1.88 -11.90
N LYS A 215 -0.65 2.99 -12.55
CA LYS A 215 -1.61 4.03 -12.96
C LYS A 215 -2.67 3.50 -13.93
N GLU A 216 -2.27 2.66 -14.88
CA GLU A 216 -3.18 2.15 -15.93
C GLU A 216 -3.92 0.88 -15.49
N ASP A 217 -3.45 0.20 -14.44
CA ASP A 217 -4.07 -1.03 -13.94
C ASP A 217 -5.46 -0.78 -13.35
N ARG A 218 -6.47 -1.58 -13.73
CA ARG A 218 -7.84 -1.36 -13.26
C ARG A 218 -8.06 -1.85 -11.82
N ASN A 219 -7.27 -2.81 -11.38
CA ASN A 219 -7.40 -3.43 -10.05
C ASN A 219 -6.66 -2.63 -8.96
N THR A 220 -5.60 -1.91 -9.32
CA THR A 220 -5.03 -0.86 -8.46
C THR A 220 -5.99 0.32 -8.31
N LYS A 221 -6.46 0.57 -7.09
CA LYS A 221 -7.16 1.81 -6.70
C LYS A 221 -6.27 2.75 -5.90
N ILE A 222 -5.33 2.22 -5.13
CA ILE A 222 -4.41 2.99 -4.28
C ILE A 222 -2.99 2.52 -4.58
N ILE A 223 -2.03 3.43 -4.63
CA ILE A 223 -0.62 3.07 -4.77
C ILE A 223 0.12 3.43 -3.49
N CYS A 224 0.96 2.54 -2.98
CA CYS A 224 1.80 2.83 -1.83
C CYS A 224 3.28 2.55 -2.11
N ILE A 225 4.15 3.36 -1.52
CA ILE A 225 5.60 3.27 -1.71
C ILE A 225 6.30 3.29 -0.36
N TYR A 226 7.12 2.28 -0.10
CA TYR A 226 8.18 2.37 0.90
C TYR A 226 9.51 2.59 0.20
N MET A 227 10.15 3.74 0.46
CA MET A 227 11.42 4.12 -0.15
C MET A 227 12.44 4.52 0.92
N GLU A 228 13.69 4.14 0.70
CA GLU A 228 14.84 4.49 1.52
C GLU A 228 15.77 5.41 0.74
N THR A 229 15.92 5.15 -0.55
CA THR A 229 16.78 5.89 -1.48
C THR A 229 15.94 6.33 -2.68
N VAL A 230 16.28 7.48 -3.28
CA VAL A 230 15.57 7.99 -4.45
C VAL A 230 16.58 8.36 -5.51
N GLU A 231 16.70 7.50 -6.51
CA GLU A 231 17.39 7.81 -7.75
C GLU A 231 16.41 8.42 -8.76
N GLY A 232 16.91 9.30 -9.64
CA GLY A 232 16.05 9.88 -10.69
C GLY A 232 14.88 10.73 -10.17
N GLY A 233 15.04 11.43 -9.05
CA GLY A 233 13.94 12.15 -8.36
C GLY A 233 13.09 13.05 -9.26
N ARG A 234 13.66 13.65 -10.32
CA ARG A 234 12.87 14.43 -11.29
C ARG A 234 11.87 13.58 -12.08
N SER A 235 12.26 12.36 -12.47
CA SER A 235 11.36 11.41 -13.15
C SER A 235 10.23 10.97 -12.22
N LEU A 236 10.58 10.61 -10.98
CA LEU A 236 9.60 10.27 -9.94
C LEU A 236 8.56 11.38 -9.76
N LEU A 237 9.00 12.64 -9.57
CA LEU A 237 8.10 13.77 -9.37
C LEU A 237 7.21 14.05 -10.60
N ASN A 238 7.77 13.96 -11.80
CA ASN A 238 7.00 14.13 -13.02
C ASN A 238 5.92 13.04 -13.15
N THR A 239 6.26 11.80 -12.81
CA THR A 239 5.30 10.70 -12.83
C THR A 239 4.23 10.89 -11.77
N LEU A 240 4.58 11.23 -10.53
CA LEU A 240 3.61 11.50 -9.45
C LEU A 240 2.56 12.53 -9.87
N LYS A 241 2.97 13.64 -10.52
CA LYS A 241 2.05 14.67 -11.03
C LYS A 241 1.00 14.13 -12.01
N THR A 242 1.29 13.03 -12.70
CA THR A 242 0.35 12.41 -13.64
C THR A 242 -0.44 11.25 -13.05
N VAL A 243 -0.01 10.69 -11.91
CA VAL A 243 -0.61 9.52 -11.26
C VAL A 243 -1.57 9.97 -10.15
N VAL A 244 -1.14 10.91 -9.30
CA VAL A 244 -1.90 11.40 -8.14
C VAL A 244 -3.32 11.88 -8.47
N PRO A 245 -3.56 12.62 -9.57
CA PRO A 245 -4.91 13.05 -9.95
C PRO A 245 -5.85 11.88 -10.26
N ILE A 246 -5.32 10.70 -10.59
CA ILE A 246 -6.09 9.52 -10.96
C ILE A 246 -6.23 8.58 -9.76
N LYS A 247 -5.14 8.37 -9.00
CA LYS A 247 -5.08 7.42 -7.89
C LYS A 247 -4.32 8.00 -6.70
N PRO A 248 -4.78 7.81 -5.45
CA PRO A 248 -4.00 8.19 -4.28
C PRO A 248 -2.66 7.47 -4.26
N VAL A 249 -1.60 8.23 -3.99
CA VAL A 249 -0.25 7.72 -3.79
C VAL A 249 0.18 8.05 -2.36
N VAL A 250 0.44 7.02 -1.56
CA VAL A 250 0.92 7.12 -0.18
C VAL A 250 2.38 6.70 -0.12
N ILE A 251 3.25 7.54 0.42
CA ILE A 251 4.70 7.30 0.47
C ILE A 251 5.16 7.31 1.92
N LEU A 252 5.89 6.27 2.32
CA LEU A 252 6.66 6.25 3.56
C LEU A 252 8.16 6.31 3.24
N LYS A 253 8.83 7.34 3.74
CA LYS A 253 10.26 7.56 3.53
C LYS A 253 11.07 7.12 4.75
N GLY A 254 11.80 6.01 4.62
CA GLY A 254 12.86 5.63 5.55
C GLY A 254 14.05 6.61 5.48
N GLY A 255 14.87 6.70 6.53
CA GLY A 255 16.10 7.51 6.49
C GLY A 255 15.90 9.03 6.34
N ARG A 256 14.86 9.59 6.99
CA ARG A 256 14.56 11.04 6.98
C ARG A 256 15.53 11.90 7.82
N THR A 257 16.17 11.30 8.82
CA THR A 257 17.15 11.96 9.71
C THR A 257 18.57 11.53 9.37
N PRO A 258 19.62 12.27 9.79
CA PRO A 258 21.01 11.85 9.56
C PRO A 258 21.31 10.43 10.08
N THR A 259 20.79 10.08 11.27
CA THR A 259 20.95 8.73 11.85
C THR A 259 20.21 7.68 11.04
N GLY A 260 18.95 7.94 10.68
CA GLY A 260 18.17 7.00 9.87
C GLY A 260 18.78 6.81 8.47
N MET A 261 19.35 7.86 7.89
CA MET A 261 20.02 7.82 6.60
C MET A 261 21.31 7.01 6.65
N LYS A 262 22.10 7.14 7.73
CA LYS A 262 23.26 6.25 7.96
C LYS A 262 22.84 4.79 8.04
N ALA A 263 21.74 4.48 8.73
CA ALA A 263 21.19 3.13 8.83
C ALA A 263 20.63 2.61 7.50
N ALA A 264 20.01 3.45 6.68
CA ALA A 264 19.61 3.08 5.33
C ALA A 264 20.85 2.83 4.45
N ASN A 265 21.86 3.68 4.54
CA ASN A 265 23.08 3.56 3.74
C ASN A 265 23.95 2.35 4.11
N SER A 266 23.93 1.88 5.36
CA SER A 266 24.67 0.67 5.76
C SER A 266 24.21 -0.60 5.05
N HIS A 267 23.06 -0.56 4.37
CA HIS A 267 22.50 -1.68 3.60
C HIS A 267 21.98 -1.28 2.21
N THR A 268 22.27 -0.07 1.72
CA THR A 268 21.86 0.36 0.36
C THR A 268 22.97 1.07 -0.42
N GLY A 269 24.07 1.50 0.23
CA GLY A 269 25.21 2.08 -0.46
C GLY A 269 24.97 3.42 -1.19
N SER A 270 23.84 4.10 -0.92
CA SER A 270 23.40 5.29 -1.69
C SER A 270 23.86 6.64 -1.11
N ILE A 271 23.75 7.71 -1.92
CA ILE A 271 24.06 9.09 -1.51
C ILE A 271 22.90 9.70 -0.71
N ALA A 272 23.25 10.50 0.29
CA ALA A 272 22.31 11.25 1.13
C ALA A 272 21.30 12.10 0.32
N THR A 273 20.00 11.80 0.46
CA THR A 273 18.93 12.61 -0.13
C THR A 273 18.56 13.76 0.80
N ASN A 274 18.47 15.00 0.30
CA ASN A 274 17.93 16.12 1.08
C ASN A 274 16.43 15.89 1.35
N TYR A 275 16.09 15.44 2.56
CA TYR A 275 14.72 15.09 2.93
C TYR A 275 13.76 16.29 2.83
N LYS A 276 14.20 17.50 3.21
CA LYS A 276 13.35 18.71 3.13
C LYS A 276 12.93 18.98 1.68
N MET A 277 13.87 18.90 0.75
CA MET A 277 13.60 19.07 -0.68
C MET A 277 12.67 17.96 -1.21
N LEU A 278 12.92 16.70 -0.83
CA LEU A 278 12.07 15.57 -1.21
C LEU A 278 10.63 15.75 -0.69
N LYS A 279 10.48 16.11 0.58
CA LYS A 279 9.19 16.34 1.25
C LYS A 279 8.38 17.41 0.52
N THR A 280 8.96 18.59 0.30
CA THR A 280 8.28 19.67 -0.42
C THR A 280 7.90 19.23 -1.83
N SER A 281 8.78 18.51 -2.53
CA SER A 281 8.52 18.09 -3.91
C SER A 281 7.41 17.04 -4.01
N ILE A 282 7.38 16.06 -3.11
CA ILE A 282 6.32 15.04 -3.04
C ILE A 282 4.97 15.69 -2.72
N GLN A 283 4.95 16.60 -1.74
CA GLN A 283 3.74 17.33 -1.37
C GLN A 283 3.21 18.21 -2.51
N GLN A 284 4.10 18.88 -3.26
CA GLN A 284 3.72 19.62 -4.46
C GLN A 284 3.18 18.73 -5.59
N ALA A 285 3.61 17.47 -5.66
CA ALA A 285 3.06 16.50 -6.59
C ALA A 285 1.73 15.90 -6.10
N GLY A 286 1.31 16.21 -4.87
CA GLY A 286 0.04 15.81 -4.27
C GLY A 286 0.00 14.40 -3.68
N ALA A 287 1.14 13.72 -3.58
CA ALA A 287 1.22 12.43 -2.89
C ALA A 287 1.26 12.63 -1.37
N THR A 288 0.62 11.71 -0.63
CA THR A 288 0.59 11.70 0.83
C THR A 288 1.93 11.17 1.35
N LEU A 289 2.76 12.03 1.92
CA LEU A 289 4.01 11.63 2.56
C LEU A 289 3.80 11.37 4.06
N CYS A 290 3.98 10.11 4.46
CA CYS A 290 3.93 9.67 5.85
C CYS A 290 5.35 9.62 6.45
N GLU A 291 5.47 9.98 7.73
CA GLU A 291 6.75 9.97 8.44
C GLU A 291 6.90 8.79 9.42
N ASN A 292 5.82 8.02 9.62
CA ASN A 292 5.80 6.85 10.48
C ASN A 292 4.85 5.77 9.91
N ALA A 293 4.96 4.54 10.42
CA ALA A 293 4.20 3.40 9.93
C ALA A 293 2.70 3.47 10.28
N THR A 294 2.34 4.08 11.41
CA THR A 294 0.94 4.24 11.83
C THR A 294 0.20 5.17 10.86
N ASP A 295 0.76 6.32 10.54
CA ASP A 295 0.24 7.25 9.53
C ASP A 295 0.12 6.57 8.17
N PHE A 296 1.14 5.79 7.79
CA PHE A 296 1.15 5.07 6.51
C PHE A 296 -0.04 4.11 6.40
N ILE A 297 -0.28 3.27 7.41
CA ILE A 297 -1.42 2.35 7.43
C ILE A 297 -2.76 3.10 7.56
N THR A 298 -2.80 4.16 8.37
CA THR A 298 -3.99 5.00 8.54
C THR A 298 -4.42 5.64 7.22
N ALA A 299 -3.47 6.17 6.44
CA ALA A 299 -3.75 6.75 5.12
C ALA A 299 -4.27 5.70 4.13
N LEU A 300 -3.65 4.51 4.10
CA LEU A 300 -4.11 3.42 3.23
C LEU A 300 -5.52 2.96 3.58
N LYS A 301 -5.81 2.83 4.88
CA LYS A 301 -7.15 2.50 5.38
C LYS A 301 -8.18 3.56 5.03
N ALA A 302 -7.85 4.84 5.23
CA ALA A 302 -8.72 5.95 4.87
C ALA A 302 -9.09 5.91 3.38
N PHE A 303 -8.11 5.78 2.49
CA PHE A 303 -8.38 5.70 1.04
C PHE A 303 -9.06 4.41 0.59
N SER A 304 -9.00 3.33 1.38
CA SER A 304 -9.62 2.05 1.03
C SER A 304 -11.12 2.03 1.31
N PHE A 305 -11.57 2.68 2.39
CA PHE A 305 -12.95 2.56 2.88
C PHE A 305 -13.75 3.85 2.79
N LEU A 306 -13.10 5.02 2.85
CA LEU A 306 -13.80 6.29 2.95
C LEU A 306 -14.01 6.92 1.56
N PRO A 307 -15.22 7.42 1.26
CA PRO A 307 -15.45 8.20 0.05
C PRO A 307 -14.66 9.52 0.10
N ASN A 308 -14.61 10.23 -1.02
CA ASN A 308 -14.00 11.56 -1.05
C ASN A 308 -14.82 12.56 -0.22
N ALA A 309 -14.15 13.38 0.58
CA ALA A 309 -14.77 14.51 1.26
C ALA A 309 -15.16 15.62 0.27
N LYS A 310 -16.40 16.12 0.36
CA LYS A 310 -16.89 17.23 -0.48
C LYS A 310 -16.53 18.62 0.07
N GLY A 311 -16.22 18.70 1.36
CA GLY A 311 -15.85 19.90 2.09
C GLY A 311 -15.03 19.53 3.34
N GLU A 312 -14.78 20.50 4.20
CA GLU A 312 -13.90 20.37 5.37
C GLU A 312 -14.63 20.49 6.71
N ARG A 313 -15.95 20.69 6.69
CA ARG A 313 -16.76 20.90 7.89
C ARG A 313 -17.08 19.56 8.55
N ILE A 314 -16.54 19.35 9.74
CA ILE A 314 -16.64 18.09 10.48
C ILE A 314 -17.76 18.18 11.51
N GLY A 315 -18.75 17.30 11.43
CA GLY A 315 -19.76 17.10 12.47
C GLY A 315 -19.37 15.94 13.38
N ILE A 316 -19.33 16.17 14.69
CA ILE A 316 -18.92 15.15 15.67
C ILE A 316 -20.10 14.82 16.57
N LEU A 317 -20.33 13.53 16.79
CA LEU A 317 -21.18 13.02 17.87
C LEU A 317 -20.38 12.08 18.76
N THR A 318 -20.60 12.13 20.05
CA THR A 318 -19.92 11.29 21.04
C THR A 318 -20.83 10.91 22.20
N ASN A 319 -20.56 9.79 22.86
CA ASN A 319 -21.14 9.48 24.17
C ASN A 319 -20.18 9.77 25.34
N SER A 320 -19.05 10.43 25.06
CA SER A 320 -17.97 10.68 26.00
C SER A 320 -17.38 12.07 25.81
N GLY A 321 -17.60 12.95 26.80
CA GLY A 321 -17.01 14.29 26.86
C GLY A 321 -15.48 14.29 26.83
N GLY A 322 -14.83 13.35 27.52
CA GLY A 322 -13.36 13.22 27.47
C GLY A 322 -12.83 12.93 26.07
N SER A 323 -13.57 12.14 25.29
CA SER A 323 -13.23 11.86 23.89
C SER A 323 -13.40 13.09 23.00
N SER A 324 -14.44 13.91 23.24
CA SER A 324 -14.60 15.16 22.50
C SER A 324 -13.48 16.16 22.76
N VAL A 325 -12.98 16.27 23.99
CA VAL A 325 -11.86 17.16 24.31
C VAL A 325 -10.61 16.73 23.55
N LEU A 326 -10.21 15.47 23.69
CA LEU A 326 -8.99 14.96 23.03
C LEU A 326 -9.07 14.98 21.51
N PHE A 327 -10.26 14.80 20.92
CA PHE A 327 -10.42 14.94 19.49
C PHE A 327 -10.39 16.41 19.04
N SER A 328 -10.97 17.33 19.81
CA SER A 328 -10.94 18.76 19.51
C SER A 328 -9.51 19.30 19.50
N ASP A 329 -8.65 18.85 20.42
CA ASP A 329 -7.22 19.19 20.39
C ASP A 329 -6.57 18.79 19.04
N LYS A 330 -6.92 17.61 18.51
CA LYS A 330 -6.40 17.13 17.21
C LYS A 330 -7.02 17.83 16.01
N VAL A 331 -8.22 18.37 16.15
CA VAL A 331 -8.82 19.23 15.13
C VAL A 331 -7.99 20.51 15.00
N GLU A 332 -7.64 21.17 16.10
CA GLU A 332 -6.78 22.35 16.06
C GLU A 332 -5.35 22.04 15.61
N GLU A 333 -4.70 21.00 16.17
CA GLU A 333 -3.31 20.63 15.83
C GLU A 333 -3.10 20.30 14.34
N LEU A 334 -4.17 19.87 13.64
CA LEU A 334 -4.13 19.49 12.22
C LEU A 334 -4.82 20.51 11.30
N ASP A 335 -5.17 21.70 11.81
CA ASP A 335 -5.87 22.76 11.09
C ASP A 335 -7.18 22.27 10.43
N LEU A 336 -7.96 21.47 11.16
CA LEU A 336 -9.27 20.97 10.73
C LEU A 336 -10.39 21.89 11.22
N THR A 337 -11.58 21.76 10.62
CA THR A 337 -12.71 22.68 10.88
C THR A 337 -13.94 21.94 11.38
N LEU A 338 -14.47 22.34 12.54
CA LEU A 338 -15.77 21.85 13.01
C LEU A 338 -16.90 22.59 12.29
N ALA A 339 -17.96 21.86 11.93
CA ALA A 339 -19.19 22.45 11.41
C ALA A 339 -19.95 23.20 12.53
N GLU A 340 -20.59 24.31 12.18
CA GLU A 340 -21.68 24.86 12.98
C GLU A 340 -22.96 24.09 12.66
N PHE A 341 -23.73 23.69 13.67
CA PHE A 341 -24.98 22.97 13.43
C PHE A 341 -26.08 23.93 12.98
N SER A 342 -26.74 23.58 11.88
CA SER A 342 -27.90 24.31 11.37
C SER A 342 -29.10 24.16 12.32
N ASP A 343 -30.00 25.14 12.35
CA ASP A 343 -31.25 25.04 13.11
C ASP A 343 -32.08 23.82 12.69
N ALA A 344 -32.06 23.49 11.40
CA ALA A 344 -32.75 22.31 10.85
C ALA A 344 -32.16 20.99 11.39
N LEU A 345 -30.83 20.89 11.53
CA LEU A 345 -30.20 19.74 12.17
C LEU A 345 -30.58 19.64 13.64
N ILE A 346 -30.51 20.78 14.36
CA ILE A 346 -30.85 20.85 15.79
C ILE A 346 -32.29 20.35 16.02
N GLU A 347 -33.25 20.87 15.24
CA GLU A 347 -34.66 20.45 15.31
C GLU A 347 -34.83 18.95 15.06
N LYS A 348 -34.09 18.41 14.09
CA LYS A 348 -34.15 16.98 13.72
C LYS A 348 -33.57 16.05 14.80
N ILE A 349 -32.50 16.45 15.49
CA ILE A 349 -31.82 15.57 16.47
C ILE A 349 -32.35 15.72 17.88
N GLN A 350 -32.94 16.87 18.23
CA GLN A 350 -33.43 17.17 19.58
C GLN A 350 -34.37 16.10 20.17
N PRO A 351 -35.30 15.47 19.42
CA PRO A 351 -36.17 14.43 19.96
C PRO A 351 -35.45 13.16 20.46
N TYR A 352 -34.20 12.96 20.08
CA TYR A 352 -33.39 11.78 20.47
C TYR A 352 -32.48 12.05 21.67
N LEU A 353 -32.42 13.30 22.14
CA LEU A 353 -31.53 13.77 23.20
C LEU A 353 -32.31 14.05 24.49
N ILE A 354 -31.64 13.83 25.62
CA ILE A 354 -32.17 14.23 26.93
C ILE A 354 -31.85 15.71 27.20
N SER A 355 -32.61 16.35 28.10
CA SER A 355 -32.46 17.77 28.43
C SER A 355 -31.09 18.18 28.99
N LEU A 356 -30.28 17.21 29.44
CA LEU A 356 -28.92 17.45 29.93
C LEU A 356 -27.89 17.67 28.81
N VAL A 357 -28.22 17.28 27.57
CA VAL A 357 -27.30 17.39 26.43
C VAL A 357 -27.30 18.82 25.90
N LYS A 358 -26.11 19.42 25.83
CA LYS A 358 -25.91 20.68 25.13
C LYS A 358 -25.74 20.40 23.63
N ILE A 359 -26.65 20.90 22.82
CA ILE A 359 -26.60 20.72 21.36
C ILE A 359 -25.62 21.73 20.76
N GLN A 360 -24.38 21.28 20.57
CA GLN A 360 -23.29 22.00 19.90
C GLN A 360 -22.33 20.98 19.29
N ASN A 361 -21.35 21.44 18.51
CA ASN A 361 -20.31 20.57 17.97
C ASN A 361 -19.01 20.72 18.78
N PRO A 362 -18.39 19.65 19.33
CA PRO A 362 -18.85 18.26 19.33
C PRO A 362 -20.15 18.01 20.12
N LEU A 363 -21.01 17.14 19.60
CA LEU A 363 -22.27 16.74 20.25
C LEU A 363 -22.03 15.63 21.27
N ASP A 364 -21.91 15.99 22.54
CA ASP A 364 -21.83 15.03 23.64
C ASP A 364 -23.22 14.57 24.08
N MET A 365 -23.61 13.39 23.59
CA MET A 365 -24.88 12.71 23.89
C MET A 365 -24.89 12.04 25.27
N ILE A 366 -23.78 12.11 26.02
CA ILE A 366 -23.57 11.48 27.33
C ILE A 366 -23.58 9.93 27.22
N GLY A 367 -23.11 9.23 28.26
CA GLY A 367 -22.96 7.78 28.28
C GLY A 367 -24.24 6.96 28.16
N VAL A 368 -25.43 7.57 28.13
CA VAL A 368 -26.72 6.89 27.99
C VAL A 368 -27.14 6.68 26.53
N ALA A 369 -26.41 7.25 25.56
CA ALA A 369 -26.71 7.10 24.14
C ALA A 369 -26.51 5.65 23.68
N ALA A 370 -27.58 5.01 23.21
CA ALA A 370 -27.60 3.64 22.71
C ALA A 370 -27.57 3.60 21.17
N GLU A 371 -27.78 2.42 20.58
CA GLU A 371 -27.88 2.22 19.12
C GLU A 371 -28.79 3.25 18.43
N LYS A 372 -29.96 3.54 19.01
CA LYS A 372 -30.95 4.44 18.39
C LYS A 372 -30.40 5.84 18.21
N GLN A 373 -29.73 6.41 19.22
CA GLN A 373 -29.13 7.74 19.13
C GLN A 373 -28.02 7.78 18.08
N TYR A 374 -27.11 6.79 18.08
CA TYR A 374 -26.05 6.72 17.09
C TYR A 374 -26.59 6.55 15.67
N TYR A 375 -27.68 5.81 15.46
CA TYR A 375 -28.31 5.70 14.15
C TYR A 375 -28.93 7.03 13.69
N GLU A 376 -29.87 7.57 14.47
CA GLU A 376 -30.70 8.72 14.04
C GLU A 376 -29.87 9.98 13.85
N ILE A 377 -28.94 10.24 14.77
CA ILE A 377 -28.11 11.45 14.76
C ILE A 377 -27.02 11.35 13.69
N THR A 378 -26.37 10.19 13.55
CA THR A 378 -25.39 9.99 12.45
C THR A 378 -26.09 10.16 11.11
N LYS A 379 -27.29 9.59 10.92
CA LYS A 379 -28.05 9.73 9.68
C LYS A 379 -28.40 11.20 9.41
N ALA A 380 -28.89 11.92 10.42
CA ALA A 380 -29.19 13.34 10.30
C ALA A 380 -27.96 14.17 9.89
N MET A 381 -26.80 13.95 10.52
CA MET A 381 -25.54 14.62 10.18
C MET A 381 -25.03 14.26 8.77
N LEU A 382 -25.19 12.99 8.35
CA LEU A 382 -24.81 12.55 7.00
C LEU A 382 -25.66 13.22 5.92
N GLU A 383 -26.93 13.48 6.19
CA GLU A 383 -27.88 14.13 5.27
C GLU A 383 -27.77 15.67 5.27
N ASP A 384 -27.28 16.28 6.35
CA ASP A 384 -27.21 17.75 6.50
C ASP A 384 -26.18 18.40 5.57
N SER A 385 -26.59 19.37 4.74
CA SER A 385 -25.70 19.99 3.74
C SER A 385 -24.54 20.82 4.32
N ASP A 386 -24.59 21.16 5.61
CA ASP A 386 -23.57 21.93 6.30
C ASP A 386 -22.47 21.10 6.97
N ILE A 387 -22.63 19.78 6.96
CA ILE A 387 -21.62 18.82 7.40
C ILE A 387 -21.06 18.06 6.19
N ASP A 388 -19.75 18.02 6.06
CA ASP A 388 -19.05 17.35 4.96
C ASP A 388 -18.45 16.00 5.36
N ILE A 389 -18.13 15.83 6.65
CA ILE A 389 -17.53 14.63 7.25
C ILE A 389 -18.18 14.40 8.60
N VAL A 390 -18.57 13.16 8.91
CA VAL A 390 -19.18 12.80 10.20
C VAL A 390 -18.21 11.93 11.00
N VAL A 391 -17.97 12.30 12.26
CA VAL A 391 -17.11 11.56 13.19
C VAL A 391 -17.95 11.09 14.38
N PRO A 392 -18.50 9.86 14.32
CA PRO A 392 -19.07 9.23 15.49
C PRO A 392 -17.95 8.69 16.37
N CYS A 393 -17.82 9.25 17.57
CA CYS A 393 -16.86 8.85 18.59
C CYS A 393 -17.56 8.01 19.66
N LEU A 394 -17.03 6.82 19.93
CA LEU A 394 -17.61 5.83 20.83
C LEU A 394 -16.60 5.42 21.90
N VAL A 395 -17.02 5.51 23.15
CA VAL A 395 -16.52 4.68 24.24
C VAL A 395 -17.56 3.61 24.50
N ILE A 396 -17.20 2.32 24.40
CA ILE A 396 -18.14 1.22 24.63
C ILE A 396 -18.54 1.22 26.12
N PRO A 397 -19.82 1.48 26.44
CA PRO A 397 -20.26 1.54 27.84
C PRO A 397 -20.33 0.14 28.46
N PRO A 398 -19.74 -0.10 29.65
CA PRO A 398 -19.81 -1.40 30.34
C PRO A 398 -21.08 -1.53 31.21
N PHE A 399 -22.14 -0.77 30.93
CA PHE A 399 -23.31 -0.62 31.79
C PHE A 399 -24.61 -0.51 30.97
N LEU A 400 -25.75 -0.49 31.66
CA LEU A 400 -27.09 -0.36 31.07
C LEU A 400 -27.46 -1.47 30.06
N GLU A 401 -26.84 -2.66 30.21
CA GLU A 401 -27.06 -3.82 29.33
C GLU A 401 -26.77 -3.56 27.84
N MET A 402 -26.01 -2.50 27.55
CA MET A 402 -25.60 -2.16 26.19
C MET A 402 -24.63 -3.22 25.65
N LYS A 403 -24.80 -3.58 24.38
CA LYS A 403 -23.90 -4.54 23.71
C LYS A 403 -22.68 -3.83 23.15
N SER A 404 -21.56 -4.55 23.08
CA SER A 404 -20.28 -4.07 22.55
C SER A 404 -20.39 -3.49 21.14
N ASP A 405 -21.31 -4.02 20.31
CA ASP A 405 -21.42 -3.71 18.89
C ASP A 405 -22.63 -2.86 18.48
N GLU A 406 -23.53 -2.54 19.40
CA GLU A 406 -24.82 -1.91 19.06
C GLU A 406 -24.66 -0.49 18.50
N HIS A 407 -23.74 0.31 19.06
CA HIS A 407 -23.49 1.68 18.58
C HIS A 407 -22.88 1.66 17.19
N LEU A 408 -21.91 0.78 16.93
CA LEU A 408 -21.29 0.63 15.62
C LEU A 408 -22.33 0.14 14.60
N LYS A 409 -23.21 -0.81 14.95
CA LYS A 409 -24.32 -1.22 14.08
C LYS A 409 -25.23 -0.05 13.71
N GLY A 410 -25.58 0.81 14.68
CA GLY A 410 -26.36 2.01 14.45
C GLY A 410 -25.69 2.96 13.44
N MET A 411 -24.40 3.24 13.62
CA MET A 411 -23.60 4.07 12.70
C MET A 411 -23.56 3.46 11.29
N ILE A 412 -23.30 2.16 11.18
CA ILE A 412 -23.20 1.45 9.89
C ILE A 412 -24.53 1.46 9.17
N ARG A 413 -25.64 1.22 9.87
CA ARG A 413 -27.00 1.28 9.31
C ARG A 413 -27.27 2.68 8.73
N ALA A 414 -26.96 3.74 9.48
CA ALA A 414 -27.12 5.12 9.02
C ALA A 414 -26.29 5.40 7.76
N TRP A 415 -25.03 4.94 7.74
CA TRP A 415 -24.14 5.18 6.62
C TRP A 415 -24.53 4.42 5.35
N ASN A 416 -24.96 3.17 5.49
CA ASN A 416 -25.44 2.37 4.37
C ASN A 416 -26.76 2.92 3.79
N GLU A 417 -27.71 3.33 4.63
CA GLU A 417 -29.00 3.90 4.16
C GLU A 417 -28.85 5.24 3.44
N THR A 418 -27.83 6.02 3.78
CA THR A 418 -27.49 7.27 3.08
C THR A 418 -26.64 7.02 1.83
N ASN A 419 -26.47 5.75 1.41
CA ASN A 419 -25.62 5.34 0.31
C ASN A 419 -24.17 5.86 0.45
N ARG A 420 -23.68 5.96 1.69
CA ARG A 420 -22.35 6.47 2.05
C ARG A 420 -22.06 7.83 1.40
N LEU A 421 -23.04 8.74 1.42
CA LEU A 421 -23.00 10.06 0.76
C LEU A 421 -21.73 10.88 1.06
N LYS A 422 -21.23 10.75 2.29
CA LYS A 422 -20.09 11.48 2.85
C LYS A 422 -19.21 10.54 3.66
N PRO A 423 -17.94 10.90 3.93
CA PRO A 423 -17.09 10.13 4.82
C PRO A 423 -17.68 10.09 6.22
N MET A 424 -17.91 8.88 6.73
CA MET A 424 -18.09 8.64 8.16
C MET A 424 -16.79 8.04 8.69
N VAL A 425 -16.21 8.64 9.73
CA VAL A 425 -14.91 8.23 10.29
C VAL A 425 -15.11 7.80 11.76
N PRO A 426 -15.57 6.56 12.02
CA PRO A 426 -15.79 6.07 13.37
C PRO A 426 -14.51 6.05 14.20
N LEU A 427 -14.56 6.67 15.38
CA LEU A 427 -13.54 6.57 16.41
C LEU A 427 -14.07 5.67 17.54
N VAL A 428 -13.55 4.45 17.67
CA VAL A 428 -13.82 3.57 18.81
C VAL A 428 -12.64 3.67 19.77
N PHE A 429 -12.77 4.54 20.76
CA PHE A 429 -11.64 4.97 21.57
C PHE A 429 -11.27 3.98 22.68
N PHE A 430 -12.27 3.48 23.40
CA PHE A 430 -12.09 2.49 24.46
C PHE A 430 -13.23 1.49 24.46
N GLY A 431 -12.94 0.25 24.86
CA GLY A 431 -13.96 -0.76 25.05
C GLY A 431 -13.40 -2.15 25.34
N GLU A 432 -14.29 -3.02 25.79
CA GLU A 432 -14.06 -4.46 25.85
C GLU A 432 -14.42 -5.07 24.48
N ASN A 433 -13.75 -6.15 24.07
CA ASN A 433 -14.07 -6.92 22.85
C ASN A 433 -13.86 -6.22 21.48
N PHE A 434 -12.71 -5.57 21.27
CA PHE A 434 -12.31 -5.04 19.95
C PHE A 434 -12.34 -6.07 18.80
N ASN A 435 -12.25 -7.37 19.07
CA ASN A 435 -12.29 -8.40 18.03
C ASN A 435 -13.67 -8.49 17.35
N GLU A 436 -14.75 -8.42 18.11
CA GLU A 436 -16.12 -8.47 17.57
C GLU A 436 -16.38 -7.25 16.67
N LEU A 437 -15.91 -6.07 17.10
CA LEU A 437 -15.99 -4.86 16.28
C LEU A 437 -15.15 -4.96 15.00
N LYS A 438 -13.98 -5.58 15.06
CA LYS A 438 -13.14 -5.82 13.87
C LYS A 438 -13.80 -6.77 12.89
N ASP A 439 -14.47 -7.82 13.38
CA ASP A 439 -15.19 -8.76 12.54
C ASP A 439 -16.41 -8.10 11.89
N LEU A 440 -17.15 -7.28 12.63
CA LEU A 440 -18.25 -6.48 12.09
C LEU A 440 -17.75 -5.47 11.05
N ALA A 441 -16.70 -4.71 11.37
CA ALA A 441 -16.10 -3.73 10.47
C ALA A 441 -15.58 -4.39 9.18
N LYS A 442 -15.02 -5.60 9.27
CA LYS A 442 -14.62 -6.40 8.12
C LYS A 442 -15.81 -6.78 7.25
N LYS A 443 -16.86 -7.32 7.87
CA LYS A 443 -18.07 -7.80 7.18
C LYS A 443 -18.79 -6.67 6.44
N GLU A 444 -18.86 -5.50 7.07
CA GLU A 444 -19.59 -4.34 6.55
C GLU A 444 -18.70 -3.39 5.73
N GLU A 445 -17.41 -3.72 5.56
CA GLU A 445 -16.42 -2.89 4.84
C GLU A 445 -16.33 -1.45 5.37
N VAL A 446 -16.06 -1.33 6.68
CA VAL A 446 -16.01 -0.05 7.41
C VAL A 446 -14.65 0.14 8.05
N ALA A 447 -14.09 1.34 7.93
CA ALA A 447 -12.87 1.70 8.65
C ALA A 447 -13.19 2.17 10.08
N VAL A 448 -12.70 1.44 11.09
CA VAL A 448 -12.79 1.86 12.51
C VAL A 448 -11.44 2.32 13.02
N PHE A 449 -11.33 3.56 13.49
CA PHE A 449 -10.10 4.12 14.05
C PHE A 449 -10.12 4.06 15.57
N TYR A 450 -8.95 3.95 16.20
CA TYR A 450 -8.85 3.64 17.63
C TYR A 450 -8.29 4.77 18.47
N THR A 451 -7.76 5.81 17.84
CA THR A 451 -7.28 7.00 18.55
C THR A 451 -7.78 8.29 17.91
N PRO A 452 -7.90 9.38 18.70
CA PRO A 452 -8.19 10.70 18.15
C PRO A 452 -7.21 11.13 17.05
N MET A 453 -5.92 10.83 17.23
CA MET A 453 -4.88 11.16 16.26
C MET A 453 -5.05 10.40 14.93
N GLU A 454 -5.30 9.09 14.98
CA GLU A 454 -5.55 8.29 13.76
C GLU A 454 -6.77 8.81 13.00
N THR A 455 -7.85 9.11 13.73
CA THR A 455 -9.11 9.61 13.16
C THR A 455 -8.91 10.98 12.51
N ALA A 456 -8.27 11.92 13.21
CA ALA A 456 -8.00 13.25 12.69
C ALA A 456 -7.02 13.20 11.50
N TYR A 457 -6.01 12.33 11.55
CA TYR A 457 -5.10 12.11 10.42
C TYR A 457 -5.80 11.53 9.20
N ALA A 458 -6.72 10.57 9.38
CA ALA A 458 -7.53 10.02 8.30
C ALA A 458 -8.36 11.11 7.60
N ILE A 459 -8.93 12.04 8.36
CA ILE A 459 -9.64 13.20 7.80
C ILE A 459 -8.68 14.10 7.03
N LYS A 460 -7.53 14.44 7.65
CA LYS A 460 -6.51 15.29 7.01
C LYS A 460 -6.08 14.75 5.65
N VAL A 461 -5.81 13.44 5.52
CA VAL A 461 -5.38 12.87 4.24
C VAL A 461 -6.48 12.91 3.17
N LEU A 462 -7.75 12.79 3.55
CA LEU A 462 -8.88 12.96 2.61
C LEU A 462 -8.97 14.40 2.11
N LEU A 463 -8.84 15.38 3.02
CA LEU A 463 -8.89 16.80 2.67
C LEU A 463 -7.69 17.24 1.82
N ASP A 464 -6.49 16.76 2.15
CA ASP A 464 -5.30 17.04 1.35
C ASP A 464 -5.41 16.44 -0.05
N ARG A 465 -6.02 15.25 -0.20
CA ARG A 465 -6.29 14.66 -1.51
C ARG A 465 -7.30 15.46 -2.33
N LYS A 466 -8.35 16.01 -1.71
CA LYS A 466 -9.39 16.80 -2.39
C LYS A 466 -8.80 17.93 -3.23
N LYS A 467 -7.69 18.54 -2.79
CA LYS A 467 -6.98 19.62 -3.52
C LYS A 467 -6.50 19.20 -4.92
N PHE A 468 -6.35 17.91 -5.17
CA PHE A 468 -5.82 17.34 -6.41
C PHE A 468 -6.84 16.55 -7.25
N ASN A 469 -8.08 16.40 -6.76
CA ASN A 469 -9.19 15.76 -7.50
C ASN A 469 -10.00 16.77 -8.35
N LYS A 470 -9.54 18.02 -8.49
CA LYS A 470 -10.24 19.09 -9.22
C LYS A 470 -9.95 19.07 -10.72
#